data_AF-A0A2T0BF19-F1
#
_entry.id   AF-A0A2T0BF19-F1
#
_cell.length_a   1.000
_cell.length_b   1.000
_cell.length_c   1.000
_cell.angle_alpha   90.00
_cell.angle_beta   90.00
_cell.angle_gamma   90.00
#
_symmetry.space_group_name_H-M   'P 1'
#
loop_
_entity.id
_entity.type
_entity.pdbx_description
1 polymer ?
#
loop_
_entity_poly.entity_id
_entity_poly.type
_entity_poly.pdbx_seq_one_letter_code
_entity_poly.pdbx_strand_id
1 'polypeptide(L)'
;MKIISQLILFIAKYIPLKQWAFEDSHSPKYQKFKVDKLPKIIHFEKADYQLLLAYYKHKYSKLIKPVKRRNGKSIPENISCPRCGAPHNYIYDNNGSRGQFQCKVCGQNFNESNHADKPMVFLCPYCGHTLSPRKDRKHFRIHKCVNPECSYYQGNLSKLPKSLDAVDKHKYKLHYIYREFTVDFFKMDLHGLPQNAVNFKYKKFNAHIMGLCLTYHVNLKLSTRQTAHALQEVHGIKISHTMVSNYAMTAAAVIKPLTDTFDYKPSKILSADETYIKVKGIKHYVWIVMDACKKSILGYQVSNTRSVGPCILAMRMAFEKFKEFPNKVLKFIADGYSAYPLASQQCKLMNGWDFDVTQVIGLTNDDAVSTEFRWVKQVVERLNRTFKSSYRVTGGYGSENGALYGVSLWVAYYNFLRPHPYNYWKPLNEIDILSHAGNMPAKWQLLIYLGQQTILNMQEDPVA
;
A
#
# COMPACT_ATOMS: atom_id res chain seq x y z
N MET A 1 48.22 24.68 -12.49
CA MET A 1 47.26 25.81 -12.40
C MET A 1 46.17 25.77 -13.46
N LYS A 2 46.49 25.79 -14.77
CA LYS A 2 45.49 25.78 -15.87
C LYS A 2 44.55 24.57 -15.88
N ILE A 3 45.09 23.36 -15.69
CA ILE A 3 44.32 22.10 -15.67
C ILE A 3 43.33 22.07 -14.50
N ILE A 4 43.75 22.50 -13.31
CA ILE A 4 42.90 22.56 -12.12
C ILE A 4 41.76 23.57 -12.34
N SER A 5 42.04 24.73 -12.94
CA SER A 5 41.01 25.73 -13.27
C SER A 5 40.00 25.21 -14.30
N GLN A 6 40.46 24.50 -15.33
CA GLN A 6 39.58 23.85 -16.32
C GLN A 6 38.71 22.76 -15.70
N LEU A 7 39.27 21.97 -14.78
CA LEU A 7 38.52 20.94 -14.06
C LEU A 7 37.42 21.57 -13.17
N ILE A 8 37.75 22.66 -12.46
CA ILE A 8 36.79 23.39 -11.63
C ILE A 8 35.67 24.00 -12.48
N LEU A 9 35.99 24.58 -13.64
CA LEU A 9 35.01 25.12 -14.58
C LEU A 9 34.13 24.02 -15.18
N PHE A 10 34.70 22.85 -15.48
CA PHE A 10 33.95 21.69 -15.97
C PHE A 10 32.99 21.18 -14.89
N ILE A 11 33.46 21.02 -13.65
CA ILE A 11 32.64 20.62 -12.51
C ILE A 11 31.53 21.65 -12.27
N ALA A 12 31.83 22.95 -12.22
CA ALA A 12 30.82 23.99 -11.97
C ALA A 12 29.78 24.11 -13.11
N LYS A 13 30.16 23.79 -14.35
CA LYS A 13 29.30 23.91 -15.54
C LYS A 13 28.43 22.67 -15.78
N TYR A 14 28.94 21.47 -15.49
CA TYR A 14 28.29 20.20 -15.82
C TYR A 14 27.87 19.37 -14.60
N ILE A 15 28.37 19.69 -13.40
CA ILE A 15 27.93 19.09 -12.14
C ILE A 15 27.13 20.16 -11.39
N PRO A 16 25.83 19.94 -11.11
CA PRO A 16 25.01 20.97 -10.48
C PRO A 16 25.38 21.09 -8.99
N LEU A 17 26.45 21.80 -8.66
CA LEU A 17 26.94 21.93 -7.27
C LEU A 17 25.89 22.58 -6.33
N LYS A 18 24.95 23.36 -6.88
CA LYS A 18 23.78 23.89 -6.14
C LYS A 18 22.76 22.82 -5.72
N GLN A 19 22.76 21.62 -6.32
CA GLN A 19 21.85 20.52 -5.93
C GLN A 19 22.09 20.03 -4.50
N TRP A 20 23.33 20.10 -3.99
CA TRP A 20 23.62 19.65 -2.63
C TRP A 20 23.15 20.64 -1.55
N ALA A 21 22.91 21.90 -1.92
CA ALA A 21 22.40 22.92 -1.01
C ALA A 21 20.87 23.08 -1.08
N PHE A 22 20.23 22.65 -2.18
CA PHE A 22 18.80 22.80 -2.45
C PHE A 22 18.07 21.45 -2.48
N GLU A 23 18.43 20.55 -1.56
CA GLU A 23 17.58 19.44 -1.17
C GLU A 23 16.55 19.98 -0.17
N ASP A 24 15.34 20.31 -0.63
CA ASP A 24 14.22 20.69 0.24
C ASP A 24 13.82 19.55 1.22
N SER A 25 14.42 18.35 1.01
CA SER A 25 14.49 17.23 1.98
C SER A 25 15.13 17.62 3.33
N HIS A 26 15.94 18.69 3.36
CA HIS A 26 16.66 19.19 4.53
C HIS A 26 15.96 20.33 5.25
N SER A 27 14.90 20.93 4.68
CA SER A 27 14.10 21.93 5.37
C SER A 27 13.45 21.30 6.61
N PRO A 28 13.76 21.76 7.84
CA PRO A 28 13.23 21.15 9.06
C PRO A 28 11.68 21.21 9.11
N LYS A 29 11.08 22.17 8.38
CA LYS A 29 9.63 22.40 8.30
C LYS A 29 8.89 21.32 7.50
N TYR A 30 9.52 20.71 6.50
CA TYR A 30 8.88 19.72 5.59
C TYR A 30 9.16 18.25 5.96
N GLN A 31 9.97 17.97 6.99
CA GLN A 31 10.35 16.60 7.38
C GLN A 31 9.27 15.81 8.14
N LYS A 32 8.09 16.38 8.43
CA LYS A 32 7.03 15.72 9.23
C LYS A 32 6.54 14.39 8.65
N PHE A 33 6.65 14.22 7.34
CA PHE A 33 6.20 13.03 6.61
C PHE A 33 7.33 12.16 6.07
N LYS A 34 8.60 12.48 6.37
CA LYS A 34 9.74 11.62 6.01
C LYS A 34 9.58 10.27 6.70
N VAL A 35 9.73 9.19 5.95
CA VAL A 35 9.76 7.82 6.49
C VAL A 35 11.12 7.62 7.13
N ASP A 36 11.13 7.28 8.40
CA ASP A 36 12.38 6.99 9.10
C ASP A 36 12.83 5.56 8.81
N LYS A 37 14.12 5.30 9.08
CA LYS A 37 14.67 3.95 9.13
C LYS A 37 13.76 3.02 9.96
N LEU A 38 13.60 1.78 9.51
CA LEU A 38 12.83 0.79 10.24
C LEU A 38 13.39 0.61 11.67
N PRO A 39 12.52 0.41 12.68
CA PRO A 39 12.97 0.17 14.03
C PRO A 39 13.66 -1.19 14.10
N LYS A 40 14.50 -1.36 15.13
CA LYS A 40 14.96 -2.72 15.46
C LYS A 40 13.81 -3.42 16.17
N ILE A 41 13.28 -4.47 15.57
CA ILE A 41 12.17 -5.24 16.09
C ILE A 41 12.75 -6.42 16.86
N ILE A 42 12.48 -6.49 18.16
CA ILE A 42 12.81 -7.64 19.00
C ILE A 42 11.54 -8.43 19.22
N HIS A 43 11.55 -9.70 18.82
CA HIS A 43 10.46 -10.61 19.09
C HIS A 43 10.69 -11.30 20.43
N PHE A 44 9.64 -11.37 21.24
CA PHE A 44 9.68 -12.20 22.43
C PHE A 44 9.40 -13.64 22.03
N GLU A 45 10.47 -14.39 21.80
CA GLU A 45 10.38 -15.82 21.50
C GLU A 45 10.13 -16.59 22.79
N LYS A 46 8.99 -17.29 22.85
CA LYS A 46 8.75 -18.31 23.85
C LYS A 46 9.69 -19.48 23.58
N ALA A 47 10.37 -19.92 24.63
CA ALA A 47 11.22 -21.09 24.63
C ALA A 47 10.62 -22.16 25.53
N ASP A 48 11.16 -23.37 25.45
CA ASP A 48 10.87 -24.44 26.39
C ASP A 48 12.10 -24.67 27.26
N TYR A 49 11.95 -24.60 28.59
CA TYR A 49 13.08 -24.74 29.50
C TYR A 49 13.72 -26.13 29.43
N GLN A 50 12.95 -27.20 29.16
CA GLN A 50 13.49 -28.56 29.02
C GLN A 50 14.35 -28.67 27.76
N LEU A 51 13.88 -28.10 26.64
CA LEU A 51 14.67 -28.03 25.42
C LEU A 51 15.94 -27.19 25.61
N LEU A 52 15.85 -26.06 26.32
CA LEU A 52 17.03 -25.24 26.63
C LEU A 52 18.04 -26.00 27.51
N LEU A 53 17.58 -26.71 28.53
CA LEU A 53 18.44 -27.55 29.38
C LEU A 53 19.14 -28.64 28.55
N ALA A 54 18.41 -29.33 27.67
CA ALA A 54 18.96 -30.34 26.77
C ALA A 54 19.99 -29.74 25.80
N TYR A 55 19.68 -28.58 25.20
CA TYR A 55 20.58 -27.84 24.31
C TYR A 55 21.87 -27.41 25.02
N TYR A 56 21.78 -26.86 26.24
CA TYR A 56 22.96 -26.46 26.99
C TYR A 56 23.85 -27.65 27.38
N LYS A 57 23.23 -28.79 27.70
CA LYS A 57 23.95 -30.05 27.96
C LYS A 57 24.66 -30.54 26.69
N HIS A 58 23.98 -30.54 25.54
CA HIS A 58 24.54 -31.04 24.29
C HIS A 58 25.64 -30.15 23.71
N LYS A 59 25.38 -28.83 23.60
CA LYS A 59 26.29 -27.90 22.92
C LYS A 59 27.43 -27.39 23.77
N TYR A 60 27.19 -27.20 25.07
CA TYR A 60 28.15 -26.56 25.98
C TYR A 60 28.58 -27.46 27.15
N SER A 61 28.14 -28.72 27.18
CA SER A 61 28.37 -29.64 28.31
C SER A 61 27.96 -29.05 29.67
N LYS A 62 27.01 -28.10 29.69
CA LYS A 62 26.63 -27.35 30.88
C LYS A 62 25.32 -27.87 31.46
N LEU A 63 25.39 -28.54 32.60
CA LEU A 63 24.20 -28.98 33.34
C LEU A 63 23.71 -27.85 34.28
N ILE A 64 22.64 -27.15 33.90
CA ILE A 64 22.04 -26.13 34.75
C ILE A 64 21.14 -26.81 35.80
N LYS A 65 21.58 -26.79 37.06
CA LYS A 65 20.81 -27.31 38.21
C LYS A 65 19.83 -26.25 38.76
N PRO A 66 18.77 -26.63 39.49
CA PRO A 66 17.91 -25.70 40.23
C PRO A 66 18.69 -24.74 41.14
N VAL A 67 18.07 -23.64 41.52
CA VAL A 67 18.65 -22.62 42.41
C VAL A 67 18.74 -23.18 43.83
N LYS A 68 19.96 -23.25 44.40
CA LYS A 68 20.16 -23.53 45.82
C LYS A 68 20.01 -22.24 46.62
N ARG A 69 18.91 -22.09 47.35
CA ARG A 69 18.63 -20.89 48.14
C ARG A 69 19.31 -21.00 49.51
N ARG A 70 20.09 -19.98 49.89
CA ARG A 70 20.85 -19.95 51.16
C ARG A 70 20.15 -19.14 52.27
N ASN A 71 19.21 -18.25 51.91
CA ASN A 71 18.65 -17.25 52.82
C ASN A 71 17.24 -17.60 53.35
N GLY A 72 16.82 -18.87 53.26
CA GLY A 72 15.51 -19.35 53.76
C GLY A 72 14.26 -18.86 53.00
N LYS A 73 14.36 -17.79 52.20
CA LYS A 73 13.25 -17.25 51.40
C LYS A 73 12.92 -18.16 50.22
N SER A 74 11.65 -18.55 50.09
CA SER A 74 11.12 -19.30 48.95
C SER A 74 10.42 -18.38 47.95
N ILE A 75 10.59 -18.68 46.66
CA ILE A 75 9.74 -18.14 45.59
C ILE A 75 8.47 -19.00 45.56
N PRO A 76 7.27 -18.38 45.56
CA PRO A 76 6.00 -19.09 45.46
C PRO A 76 5.93 -20.05 44.26
N GLU A 77 5.24 -21.18 44.42
CA GLU A 77 5.24 -22.27 43.43
C GLU A 77 4.53 -21.90 42.12
N ASN A 78 3.59 -20.97 42.18
CA ASN A 78 2.86 -20.43 41.03
C ASN A 78 3.74 -19.54 40.12
N ILE A 79 4.96 -19.18 40.54
CA ILE A 79 5.86 -18.35 39.74
C ILE A 79 6.64 -19.22 38.76
N SER A 80 6.45 -18.92 37.47
CA SER A 80 7.18 -19.53 36.37
C SER A 80 7.80 -18.45 35.48
N CYS A 81 8.88 -18.80 34.77
CA CYS A 81 9.50 -17.86 33.85
C CYS A 81 8.58 -17.60 32.65
N PRO A 82 8.20 -16.34 32.36
CA PRO A 82 7.30 -16.02 31.24
C PRO A 82 7.91 -16.33 29.86
N ARG A 83 9.24 -16.40 29.77
CA ARG A 83 9.94 -16.68 28.51
C ARG A 83 10.07 -18.17 28.20
N CYS A 84 10.47 -18.97 29.18
CA CYS A 84 10.82 -20.38 28.94
C CYS A 84 9.95 -21.40 29.69
N GLY A 85 9.02 -20.94 30.54
CA GLY A 85 8.21 -21.83 31.39
C GLY A 85 8.97 -22.49 32.53
N ALA A 86 10.22 -22.11 32.80
CA ALA A 86 11.00 -22.69 33.89
C ALA A 86 10.28 -22.48 35.25
N PRO A 87 10.10 -23.55 36.06
CA PRO A 87 9.38 -23.46 37.32
C PRO A 87 10.12 -22.66 38.40
N HIS A 88 9.43 -22.37 39.51
CA HIS A 88 9.90 -21.55 40.63
C HIS A 88 11.30 -21.96 41.15
N ASN A 89 11.65 -23.25 41.07
CA ASN A 89 12.94 -23.80 41.49
C ASN A 89 14.14 -23.35 40.62
N TYR A 90 13.91 -22.80 39.43
CA TYR A 90 14.93 -22.22 38.54
C TYR A 90 14.97 -20.69 38.57
N ILE A 91 14.28 -20.04 39.51
CA ILE A 91 14.12 -18.59 39.56
C ILE A 91 14.88 -18.00 40.77
N TYR A 92 15.63 -16.93 40.49
CA TYR A 92 16.30 -16.08 41.47
C TYR A 92 15.38 -14.91 41.88
N ASP A 93 15.43 -14.53 43.16
CA ASP A 93 15.00 -13.21 43.63
C ASP A 93 16.12 -12.20 43.31
N ASN A 94 15.94 -11.41 42.25
CA ASN A 94 17.00 -10.59 41.69
C ASN A 94 17.29 -9.33 42.52
N ASN A 95 16.29 -8.81 43.25
CA ASN A 95 16.39 -7.54 44.00
C ASN A 95 16.02 -7.69 45.49
N GLY A 96 16.24 -8.87 46.09
CA GLY A 96 16.09 -9.07 47.54
C GLY A 96 14.69 -8.74 48.05
N SER A 97 13.65 -9.25 47.38
CA SER A 97 12.23 -9.17 47.75
C SER A 97 11.53 -7.85 47.40
N ARG A 98 12.09 -7.09 46.44
CA ARG A 98 11.42 -5.92 45.81
C ARG A 98 10.63 -6.30 44.54
N GLY A 99 10.26 -7.57 44.40
CA GLY A 99 9.36 -8.06 43.34
C GLY A 99 9.97 -8.29 41.96
N GLN A 100 11.31 -8.23 41.78
CA GLN A 100 11.97 -8.57 40.52
C GLN A 100 12.63 -9.96 40.60
N PHE A 101 12.32 -10.81 39.64
CA PHE A 101 12.84 -12.17 39.49
C PHE A 101 13.76 -12.29 38.28
N GLN A 102 14.67 -13.26 38.30
CA GLN A 102 15.52 -13.63 37.17
C GLN A 102 15.51 -15.15 36.95
N CYS A 103 15.28 -15.59 35.72
CA CYS A 103 15.33 -17.01 35.35
C CYS A 103 16.77 -17.49 35.16
N LYS A 104 17.18 -18.55 35.88
CA LYS A 104 18.50 -19.17 35.74
C LYS A 104 18.70 -19.88 34.39
N VAL A 105 17.62 -20.39 33.79
CA VAL A 105 17.69 -21.15 32.52
C VAL A 105 17.91 -20.21 31.35
N CYS A 106 17.05 -19.19 31.19
CA CYS A 106 17.06 -18.33 30.00
C CYS A 106 17.56 -16.90 30.26
N GLY A 107 17.90 -16.55 31.50
CA GLY A 107 18.41 -15.22 31.89
C GLY A 107 17.36 -14.11 31.96
N GLN A 108 16.08 -14.41 31.72
CA GLN A 108 15.02 -13.40 31.65
C GLN A 108 14.73 -12.78 33.02
N ASN A 109 14.73 -11.44 33.09
CA ASN A 109 14.23 -10.68 34.24
C ASN A 109 12.72 -10.41 34.09
N PHE A 110 11.95 -10.55 35.18
CA PHE A 110 10.49 -10.33 35.19
C PHE A 110 9.98 -9.95 36.59
N ASN A 111 8.72 -9.55 36.73
CA ASN A 111 8.03 -9.32 38.01
C ASN A 111 6.60 -9.87 37.93
N GLU A 112 5.89 -9.98 39.06
CA GLU A 112 4.51 -10.54 39.09
C GLU A 112 3.53 -9.73 38.23
N SER A 113 3.76 -8.42 38.09
CA SER A 113 2.91 -7.52 37.31
C SER A 113 3.29 -7.39 35.83
N ASN A 114 4.55 -7.64 35.43
CA ASN A 114 4.91 -7.85 34.02
C ASN A 114 4.77 -9.33 33.67
N HIS A 115 3.53 -9.72 33.42
CA HIS A 115 3.24 -10.74 32.42
C HIS A 115 3.58 -10.20 31.01
N ALA A 116 4.79 -9.67 30.81
CA ALA A 116 5.18 -9.03 29.55
C ALA A 116 5.48 -10.08 28.47
N ASP A 117 4.45 -10.82 28.10
CA ASP A 117 4.21 -11.23 26.71
C ASP A 117 3.94 -9.94 25.91
N LYS A 118 4.93 -9.04 25.78
CA LYS A 118 4.94 -8.14 24.63
C LYS A 118 5.61 -8.95 23.53
N PRO A 119 4.84 -9.59 22.63
CA PRO A 119 5.40 -10.47 21.59
C PRO A 119 6.40 -9.73 20.71
N MET A 120 6.34 -8.39 20.69
CA MET A 120 7.18 -7.53 19.88
C MET A 120 7.53 -6.24 20.65
N VAL A 121 8.83 -5.91 20.70
CA VAL A 121 9.37 -4.66 21.25
C VAL A 121 10.05 -3.88 20.13
N PHE A 122 9.63 -2.63 19.91
CA PHE A 122 10.27 -1.74 18.95
C PHE A 122 11.34 -0.91 19.63
N LEU A 123 12.57 -0.94 19.09
CA LEU A 123 13.67 -0.10 19.55
C LEU A 123 14.01 0.97 18.51
N CYS A 124 14.36 2.15 19.02
CA CYS A 124 14.89 3.24 18.21
C CYS A 124 16.18 2.79 17.48
N PRO A 125 16.27 2.92 16.15
CA PRO A 125 17.45 2.47 15.41
C PRO A 125 18.69 3.34 15.70
N TYR A 126 18.50 4.53 16.28
CA TYR A 126 19.57 5.51 16.54
C TYR A 126 20.17 5.42 17.94
N CYS A 127 19.38 5.06 18.95
CA CYS A 127 19.84 5.02 20.35
C CYS A 127 19.50 3.73 21.09
N GLY A 128 18.82 2.77 20.45
CA GLY A 128 18.43 1.50 21.06
C GLY A 128 17.32 1.59 22.12
N HIS A 129 16.83 2.80 22.44
CA HIS A 129 15.78 2.99 23.44
C HIS A 129 14.42 2.46 22.94
N THR A 130 13.66 1.82 23.83
CA THR A 130 12.31 1.30 23.52
C THR A 130 11.38 2.43 23.09
N LEU A 131 10.67 2.23 21.99
CA LEU A 131 9.70 3.20 21.51
C LEU A 131 8.45 3.17 22.38
N SER A 132 7.94 4.35 22.73
CA SER A 132 6.70 4.47 23.49
C SER A 132 5.52 4.67 22.54
N PRO A 133 4.41 3.93 22.70
CA PRO A 133 3.18 4.20 21.98
C PRO A 133 2.62 5.56 22.42
N ARG A 134 2.19 6.38 21.45
CA ARG A 134 1.71 7.75 21.71
C ARG A 134 0.31 8.02 21.21
N LYS A 135 -0.08 7.44 20.07
CA LYS A 135 -1.39 7.67 19.44
C LYS A 135 -1.83 6.44 18.68
N ASP A 136 -3.11 6.09 18.82
CA ASP A 136 -3.75 5.09 17.98
C ASP A 136 -4.49 5.79 16.82
N ARG A 137 -4.34 5.25 15.61
CA ARG A 137 -5.11 5.63 14.42
C ARG A 137 -5.85 4.39 13.91
N LYS A 138 -6.83 4.59 13.03
CA LYS A 138 -7.70 3.53 12.47
C LYS A 138 -6.96 2.28 11.98
N HIS A 139 -5.76 2.44 11.41
CA HIS A 139 -5.01 1.33 10.79
C HIS A 139 -3.60 1.14 11.35
N PHE A 140 -3.13 2.05 12.21
CA PHE A 140 -1.77 1.99 12.73
C PHE A 140 -1.63 2.73 14.06
N ARG A 141 -0.71 2.26 14.88
CA ARG A 141 -0.28 2.87 16.13
C ARG A 141 1.03 3.63 15.93
N ILE A 142 1.10 4.84 16.47
CA ILE A 142 2.28 5.70 16.40
C ILE A 142 3.15 5.48 17.64
N HIS A 143 4.39 5.04 17.41
CA HIS A 143 5.45 4.86 18.38
C HIS A 143 6.49 5.97 18.27
N LYS A 144 6.98 6.49 19.39
CA LYS A 144 7.93 7.62 19.44
C LYS A 144 9.13 7.28 20.33
N CYS A 145 10.34 7.63 19.88
CA CYS A 145 11.52 7.62 20.75
C CYS A 145 11.45 8.82 21.70
N VAL A 146 11.40 8.57 23.00
CA VAL A 146 11.26 9.60 24.04
C VAL A 146 12.59 10.01 24.66
N ASN A 147 13.67 9.28 24.36
CA ASN A 147 15.01 9.56 24.88
C ASN A 147 15.52 10.94 24.38
N PRO A 148 15.77 11.92 25.28
CA PRO A 148 16.33 13.21 24.91
C PRO A 148 17.77 13.10 24.42
N GLU A 149 18.55 12.11 24.86
CA GLU A 149 19.93 11.89 24.41
C GLU A 149 20.02 11.13 23.08
N CYS A 150 18.88 10.93 22.40
CA CYS A 150 18.86 10.25 21.11
C CYS A 150 19.59 11.10 20.05
N SER A 151 20.58 10.53 19.37
CA SER A 151 21.34 11.19 18.31
C SER A 151 20.46 11.77 17.20
N TYR A 152 19.34 11.10 16.87
CA TYR A 152 18.35 11.61 15.92
C TYR A 152 17.63 12.86 16.44
N TYR A 153 17.28 12.88 17.72
CA TYR A 153 16.61 14.03 18.34
C TYR A 153 17.55 15.23 18.44
N GLN A 154 18.75 15.01 18.99
CA GLN A 154 19.78 16.05 19.13
C GLN A 154 20.18 16.63 17.76
N GLY A 155 20.37 15.77 16.77
CA GLY A 155 20.71 16.18 15.41
C GLY A 155 19.60 16.93 14.67
N ASN A 156 18.33 16.78 15.04
CA ASN A 156 17.24 17.59 14.49
C ASN A 156 16.98 18.86 15.30
N LEU A 157 17.24 18.82 16.61
CA LEU A 157 17.15 19.98 17.48
C LEU A 157 18.19 21.04 17.08
N SER A 158 19.41 20.63 16.72
CA SER A 158 20.48 21.53 16.26
C SER A 158 20.19 22.21 14.92
N LYS A 159 19.28 21.66 14.10
CA LYS A 159 18.88 22.21 12.81
C LYS A 159 17.74 23.24 12.91
N LEU A 160 17.16 23.44 14.10
CA LEU A 160 16.10 24.41 14.27
C LEU A 160 16.64 25.85 14.14
N PRO A 161 15.82 26.80 13.63
CA PRO A 161 16.16 28.21 13.69
C PRO A 161 16.37 28.65 15.14
N LYS A 162 17.45 29.38 15.42
CA LYS A 162 17.78 29.85 16.79
C LYS A 162 16.71 30.80 17.36
N SER A 163 15.94 31.47 16.51
CA SER A 163 14.85 32.38 16.85
C SER A 163 13.47 31.69 16.98
N LEU A 164 13.41 30.36 16.92
CA LEU A 164 12.14 29.64 16.97
C LEU A 164 11.58 29.54 18.39
N ASP A 165 10.35 30.02 18.58
CA ASP A 165 9.63 29.86 19.84
C ASP A 165 9.45 28.40 20.24
N ALA A 166 9.53 28.13 21.55
CA ALA A 166 9.36 26.79 22.10
C ALA A 166 8.01 26.17 21.72
N VAL A 167 6.96 26.99 21.64
CA VAL A 167 5.62 26.59 21.21
C VAL A 167 5.64 26.03 19.80
N ASP A 168 6.46 26.58 18.91
CA ASP A 168 6.51 26.21 17.49
C ASP A 168 7.34 24.95 17.19
N LYS A 169 8.04 24.40 18.18
CA LYS A 169 8.80 23.14 18.04
C LYS A 169 7.91 21.97 17.59
N HIS A 170 6.61 21.98 17.90
CA HIS A 170 5.66 20.95 17.45
C HIS A 170 5.46 20.89 15.93
N LYS A 171 5.81 21.96 15.21
CA LYS A 171 5.75 22.02 13.74
C LYS A 171 6.83 21.15 13.11
N TYR A 172 7.91 20.88 13.83
CA TYR A 172 9.09 20.15 13.37
C TYR A 172 9.10 18.69 13.83
N LYS A 173 9.68 17.81 13.01
CA LYS A 173 9.84 16.40 13.36
C LYS A 173 11.15 16.18 14.14
N LEU A 174 11.09 16.37 15.45
CA LEU A 174 12.29 16.25 16.29
C LEU A 174 12.63 14.80 16.63
N HIS A 175 11.65 14.02 17.05
CA HIS A 175 11.90 12.65 17.49
C HIS A 175 11.71 11.64 16.37
N TYR A 176 12.40 10.51 16.51
CA TYR A 176 12.14 9.32 15.71
C TYR A 176 10.72 8.81 15.95
N ILE A 177 10.00 8.52 14.86
CA ILE A 177 8.61 8.05 14.90
C ILE A 177 8.47 6.82 14.01
N TYR A 178 7.95 5.73 14.60
CA TYR A 178 7.56 4.53 13.89
C TYR A 178 6.04 4.40 13.88
N ARG A 179 5.47 3.83 12.80
CA ARG A 179 4.04 3.57 12.68
C ARG A 179 3.85 2.07 12.48
N GLU A 180 3.37 1.41 13.53
CA GLU A 180 3.05 -0.01 13.53
C GLU A 180 1.64 -0.20 12.97
N PHE A 181 1.50 -0.93 11.86
CA PHE A 181 0.19 -1.26 11.31
C PHE A 181 -0.49 -2.34 12.15
N THR A 182 -1.77 -2.13 12.48
CA THR A 182 -2.58 -3.05 13.29
C THR A 182 -3.47 -3.95 12.44
N VAL A 183 -3.51 -3.71 11.12
CA VAL A 183 -4.27 -4.48 10.13
C VAL A 183 -3.30 -5.02 9.09
N ASP A 184 -3.41 -6.31 8.80
CA ASP A 184 -2.63 -6.96 7.76
C ASP A 184 -3.34 -6.83 6.39
N PHE A 185 -2.96 -5.80 5.64
CA PHE A 185 -3.49 -5.58 4.30
C PHE A 185 -2.99 -6.60 3.26
N PHE A 186 -2.00 -7.43 3.58
CA PHE A 186 -1.44 -8.44 2.67
C PHE A 186 -2.16 -9.78 2.79
N LYS A 187 -2.77 -10.05 3.95
CA LYS A 187 -3.69 -11.19 4.13
C LYS A 187 -5.09 -10.99 3.56
N MET A 188 -5.45 -9.79 3.12
CA MET A 188 -6.76 -9.54 2.51
C MET A 188 -6.81 -10.21 1.14
N ASP A 189 -7.90 -10.88 0.80
CA ASP A 189 -8.07 -11.39 -0.56
C ASP A 189 -8.40 -10.24 -1.53
N LEU A 190 -7.58 -10.06 -2.56
CA LEU A 190 -7.78 -9.04 -3.62
C LEU A 190 -8.61 -9.59 -4.79
N HIS A 191 -8.56 -10.90 -5.00
CA HIS A 191 -9.08 -11.58 -6.19
C HIS A 191 -10.31 -12.42 -5.89
N GLY A 192 -10.80 -12.40 -4.64
CA GLY A 192 -12.00 -13.07 -4.20
C GLY A 192 -13.19 -12.81 -5.13
N LEU A 193 -13.79 -13.91 -5.59
CA LEU A 193 -14.94 -13.86 -6.48
C LEU A 193 -16.15 -13.25 -5.74
N PRO A 194 -16.88 -12.31 -6.37
CA PRO A 194 -18.09 -11.80 -5.75
C PRO A 194 -19.12 -12.93 -5.58
N GLN A 195 -19.84 -12.97 -4.44
CA GLN A 195 -20.84 -14.00 -4.10
C GLN A 195 -21.88 -14.25 -5.22
N ASN A 196 -22.13 -13.26 -6.08
CA ASN A 196 -23.11 -13.31 -7.17
C ASN A 196 -22.48 -13.59 -8.54
N ALA A 197 -21.20 -13.98 -8.63
CA ALA A 197 -20.51 -14.24 -9.89
C ALA A 197 -20.92 -15.56 -10.58
N VAL A 198 -21.70 -16.39 -9.90
CA VAL A 198 -21.90 -17.80 -10.28
C VAL A 198 -23.19 -17.94 -11.09
N ASN A 199 -23.04 -18.44 -12.34
CA ASN A 199 -24.07 -18.79 -13.32
C ASN A 199 -24.76 -17.64 -14.08
N PHE A 200 -24.04 -17.02 -15.02
CA PHE A 200 -24.65 -16.19 -16.07
C PHE A 200 -24.82 -16.97 -17.39
N LYS A 201 -25.99 -17.60 -17.60
CA LYS A 201 -26.39 -18.12 -18.92
C LYS A 201 -27.15 -17.04 -19.70
N TYR A 202 -26.47 -16.34 -20.63
CA TYR A 202 -27.12 -15.36 -21.50
C TYR A 202 -27.79 -16.02 -22.70
N LYS A 203 -29.04 -15.62 -23.02
CA LYS A 203 -29.60 -15.84 -24.36
C LYS A 203 -28.90 -14.88 -25.35
N LYS A 204 -28.63 -15.31 -26.60
CA LYS A 204 -27.90 -14.52 -27.63
C LYS A 204 -28.41 -13.08 -27.80
N PHE A 205 -29.73 -12.88 -27.72
CA PHE A 205 -30.37 -11.56 -27.79
C PHE A 205 -30.02 -10.64 -26.60
N ASN A 206 -29.85 -11.19 -25.39
CA ASN A 206 -29.49 -10.43 -24.18
C ASN A 206 -28.03 -9.94 -24.24
N ALA A 207 -27.12 -10.77 -24.78
CA ALA A 207 -25.70 -10.43 -24.93
C ALA A 207 -25.47 -9.24 -25.89
N HIS A 208 -26.21 -9.17 -27.00
CA HIS A 208 -26.11 -8.06 -27.93
C HIS A 208 -26.57 -6.73 -27.31
N ILE A 209 -27.74 -6.74 -26.65
CA ILE A 209 -28.29 -5.56 -25.95
C ILE A 209 -27.35 -5.09 -24.85
N MET A 210 -26.78 -6.02 -24.08
CA MET A 210 -25.78 -5.71 -23.05
C MET A 210 -24.53 -5.06 -23.68
N GLY A 211 -24.02 -5.59 -24.80
CA GLY A 211 -22.90 -4.99 -25.52
C GLY A 211 -23.19 -3.56 -26.00
N LEU A 212 -24.40 -3.30 -26.50
CA LEU A 212 -24.85 -1.95 -26.84
C LEU A 212 -24.92 -1.05 -25.60
N CYS A 213 -25.52 -1.53 -24.51
CA CYS A 213 -25.61 -0.80 -23.24
C CYS A 213 -24.22 -0.35 -22.75
N LEU A 214 -23.25 -1.27 -22.73
CA LEU A 214 -21.89 -0.97 -22.30
C LEU A 214 -21.19 0.01 -23.25
N THR A 215 -21.44 -0.11 -24.56
CA THR A 215 -20.89 0.82 -25.56
C THR A 215 -21.39 2.25 -25.32
N TYR A 216 -22.70 2.45 -25.17
CA TYR A 216 -23.26 3.77 -24.92
C TYR A 216 -22.89 4.31 -23.52
N HIS A 217 -23.00 3.47 -22.50
CA HIS A 217 -22.78 3.89 -21.12
C HIS A 217 -21.31 4.17 -20.81
N VAL A 218 -20.39 3.29 -21.23
CA VAL A 218 -18.97 3.33 -20.86
C VAL A 218 -18.15 4.05 -21.94
N ASN A 219 -18.22 3.59 -23.20
CA ASN A 219 -17.38 4.13 -24.27
C ASN A 219 -17.80 5.56 -24.64
N LEU A 220 -19.11 5.77 -24.81
CA LEU A 220 -19.70 7.08 -25.16
C LEU A 220 -20.06 7.92 -23.94
N LYS A 221 -19.80 7.42 -22.72
CA LYS A 221 -19.91 8.17 -21.46
C LYS A 221 -21.33 8.69 -21.17
N LEU A 222 -22.36 7.98 -21.63
CA LEU A 222 -23.74 8.39 -21.36
C LEU A 222 -24.18 7.97 -19.96
N SER A 223 -25.08 8.77 -19.36
CA SER A 223 -25.78 8.32 -18.14
C SER A 223 -26.65 7.08 -18.45
N THR A 224 -27.08 6.35 -17.42
CA THR A 224 -27.96 5.17 -17.61
C THR A 224 -29.29 5.54 -18.26
N ARG A 225 -29.83 6.73 -17.96
CA ARG A 225 -31.06 7.25 -18.59
C ARG A 225 -30.84 7.62 -20.05
N GLN A 226 -29.76 8.34 -20.36
CA GLN A 226 -29.42 8.68 -21.75
C GLN A 226 -29.09 7.44 -22.57
N THR A 227 -28.48 6.41 -21.95
CA THR A 227 -28.23 5.13 -22.61
C THR A 227 -29.53 4.42 -22.97
N ALA A 228 -30.47 4.34 -22.02
CA ALA A 228 -31.79 3.76 -22.28
C ALA A 228 -32.55 4.53 -23.37
N HIS A 229 -32.48 5.87 -23.32
CA HIS A 229 -33.06 6.73 -24.36
C HIS A 229 -32.41 6.49 -25.74
N ALA A 230 -31.08 6.44 -25.82
CA ALA A 230 -30.37 6.17 -27.06
C ALA A 230 -30.70 4.79 -27.64
N LEU A 231 -30.89 3.78 -26.79
CA LEU A 231 -31.30 2.44 -27.24
C LEU A 231 -32.73 2.41 -27.78
N GLN A 232 -33.64 3.16 -27.18
CA GLN A 232 -34.99 3.32 -27.70
C GLN A 232 -35.01 4.05 -29.04
N GLU A 233 -34.34 5.20 -29.14
CA GLU A 233 -34.42 6.07 -30.32
C GLU A 233 -33.63 5.53 -31.52
N VAL A 234 -32.44 4.97 -31.28
CA VAL A 234 -31.55 4.53 -32.37
C VAL A 234 -31.82 3.07 -32.76
N HIS A 235 -32.20 2.22 -31.80
CA HIS A 235 -32.33 0.77 -32.02
C HIS A 235 -33.75 0.24 -31.83
N GLY A 236 -34.72 1.06 -31.39
CA GLY A 236 -36.07 0.61 -31.06
C GLY A 236 -36.14 -0.28 -29.81
N ILE A 237 -35.07 -0.33 -29.01
CA ILE A 237 -34.93 -1.25 -27.87
C ILE A 237 -35.37 -0.55 -26.58
N LYS A 238 -36.55 -0.93 -26.09
CA LYS A 238 -37.09 -0.41 -24.82
C LYS A 238 -36.47 -1.12 -23.63
N ILE A 239 -35.62 -0.40 -22.88
CA ILE A 239 -35.07 -0.89 -21.60
C ILE A 239 -35.12 0.20 -20.53
N SER A 240 -35.15 -0.20 -19.27
CA SER A 240 -35.07 0.73 -18.15
C SER A 240 -33.63 1.16 -17.87
N HIS A 241 -33.44 2.36 -17.33
CA HIS A 241 -32.13 2.84 -16.85
C HIS A 241 -31.55 1.93 -15.74
N THR A 242 -32.42 1.30 -14.94
CA THR A 242 -32.02 0.29 -13.94
C THR A 242 -31.44 -0.95 -14.61
N MET A 243 -32.01 -1.41 -15.72
CA MET A 243 -31.45 -2.53 -16.50
C MET A 243 -30.05 -2.22 -17.01
N VAL A 244 -29.83 -0.99 -17.53
CA VAL A 244 -28.48 -0.53 -17.95
C VAL A 244 -27.49 -0.60 -16.79
N SER A 245 -27.89 -0.13 -15.61
CA SER A 245 -27.06 -0.20 -14.40
C SER A 245 -26.74 -1.65 -14.00
N ASN A 246 -27.73 -2.54 -14.05
CA ASN A 246 -27.55 -3.96 -13.73
C ASN A 246 -26.59 -4.65 -14.71
N TYR A 247 -26.71 -4.35 -16.01
CA TYR A 247 -25.78 -4.85 -17.02
C TYR A 247 -24.36 -4.35 -16.79
N ALA A 248 -24.17 -3.07 -16.48
CA ALA A 248 -22.86 -2.52 -16.15
C ALA A 248 -22.25 -3.19 -14.91
N MET A 249 -23.02 -3.33 -13.83
CA MET A 249 -22.55 -4.02 -12.61
C MET A 249 -22.21 -5.49 -12.87
N THR A 250 -23.01 -6.19 -13.67
CA THR A 250 -22.76 -7.58 -14.03
C THR A 250 -21.48 -7.71 -14.86
N ALA A 251 -21.32 -6.88 -15.88
CA ALA A 251 -20.10 -6.85 -16.69
C ALA A 251 -18.87 -6.56 -15.82
N ALA A 252 -18.97 -5.61 -14.90
CA ALA A 252 -17.89 -5.27 -13.98
C ALA A 252 -17.47 -6.47 -13.13
N ALA A 253 -18.44 -7.15 -12.51
CA ALA A 253 -18.18 -8.32 -11.68
C ALA A 253 -17.51 -9.47 -12.45
N VAL A 254 -17.90 -9.69 -13.70
CA VAL A 254 -17.37 -10.76 -14.56
C VAL A 254 -15.99 -10.41 -15.13
N ILE A 255 -15.77 -9.16 -15.56
CA ILE A 255 -14.53 -8.74 -16.23
C ILE A 255 -13.42 -8.38 -15.22
N LYS A 256 -13.78 -7.99 -14.00
CA LYS A 256 -12.83 -7.58 -12.97
C LYS A 256 -11.74 -8.65 -12.70
N PRO A 257 -12.04 -9.94 -12.50
CA PRO A 257 -11.00 -10.96 -12.30
C PRO A 257 -9.98 -11.02 -13.43
N LEU A 258 -10.43 -11.01 -14.69
CA LEU A 258 -9.56 -10.92 -15.87
C LEU A 258 -8.68 -9.66 -15.82
N THR A 259 -9.28 -8.50 -15.58
CA THR A 259 -8.57 -7.22 -15.53
C THR A 259 -7.50 -7.21 -14.44
N ASP A 260 -7.83 -7.75 -13.28
CA ASP A 260 -7.02 -7.73 -12.07
C ASP A 260 -5.96 -8.84 -12.03
N THR A 261 -6.03 -9.83 -12.92
CA THR A 261 -5.01 -10.89 -13.07
C THR A 261 -4.27 -10.91 -14.42
N PHE A 262 -4.67 -10.07 -15.37
CA PHE A 262 -3.99 -9.93 -16.67
C PHE A 262 -2.47 -9.67 -16.52
N ASP A 263 -1.66 -10.33 -17.37
CA ASP A 263 -0.20 -10.17 -17.46
C ASP A 263 0.17 -8.91 -18.24
N TYR A 264 0.14 -7.76 -17.56
CA TYR A 264 0.49 -6.46 -18.13
C TYR A 264 1.98 -6.31 -18.50
N LYS A 265 2.84 -7.20 -17.98
CA LYS A 265 4.31 -7.10 -18.08
C LYS A 265 4.81 -5.69 -17.71
N PRO A 266 4.58 -5.20 -16.48
CA PRO A 266 4.75 -3.79 -16.15
C PRO A 266 6.18 -3.28 -16.41
N SER A 267 6.28 -2.00 -16.78
CA SER A 267 7.55 -1.27 -16.77
C SER A 267 7.99 -0.95 -15.34
N LYS A 268 9.22 -0.45 -15.19
CA LYS A 268 9.80 -0.09 -13.90
C LYS A 268 9.52 1.37 -13.50
N ILE A 269 8.64 2.08 -14.21
CA ILE A 269 8.24 3.45 -13.90
C ILE A 269 6.75 3.47 -13.65
N LEU A 270 6.35 3.55 -12.39
CA LEU A 270 4.94 3.59 -12.00
C LEU A 270 4.59 4.97 -11.45
N SER A 271 3.37 5.41 -11.76
CA SER A 271 2.78 6.62 -11.20
C SER A 271 1.60 6.25 -10.31
N ALA A 272 1.49 6.90 -9.16
CA ALA A 272 0.32 6.81 -8.32
C ALA A 272 -0.28 8.19 -8.03
N ASP A 273 -1.60 8.26 -8.09
CA ASP A 273 -2.35 9.45 -7.73
C ASP A 273 -3.72 9.05 -7.18
N GLU A 274 -4.34 9.95 -6.45
CA GLU A 274 -5.68 9.77 -5.92
C GLU A 274 -6.62 10.85 -6.46
N THR A 275 -7.85 10.42 -6.73
CA THR A 275 -8.90 11.32 -7.18
C THR A 275 -10.15 11.15 -6.34
N TYR A 276 -11.15 12.01 -6.55
CA TYR A 276 -12.37 12.01 -5.75
C TYR A 276 -13.60 11.68 -6.59
N ILE A 277 -14.51 10.93 -5.98
CA ILE A 277 -15.85 10.62 -6.48
C ILE A 277 -16.87 10.94 -5.38
N LYS A 278 -18.15 10.82 -5.69
CA LYS A 278 -19.26 10.98 -4.75
C LYS A 278 -20.05 9.67 -4.71
N VAL A 279 -20.32 9.20 -3.50
CA VAL A 279 -21.24 8.08 -3.24
C VAL A 279 -22.33 8.61 -2.32
N LYS A 280 -23.59 8.56 -2.76
CA LYS A 280 -24.74 9.17 -2.07
C LYS A 280 -24.47 10.63 -1.66
N GLY A 281 -23.83 11.39 -2.54
CA GLY A 281 -23.45 12.78 -2.30
C GLY A 281 -22.19 13.00 -1.44
N ILE A 282 -21.68 11.96 -0.77
CA ILE A 282 -20.52 12.03 0.14
C ILE A 282 -19.22 11.80 -0.63
N LYS A 283 -18.20 12.64 -0.37
CA LYS A 283 -16.88 12.52 -1.00
C LYS A 283 -16.19 11.21 -0.64
N HIS A 284 -15.83 10.45 -1.66
CA HIS A 284 -15.02 9.24 -1.61
C HIS A 284 -13.75 9.44 -2.46
N TYR A 285 -12.82 8.50 -2.37
CA TYR A 285 -11.52 8.55 -3.02
C TYR A 285 -11.35 7.33 -3.93
N VAL A 286 -10.65 7.53 -5.03
CA VAL A 286 -10.18 6.47 -5.94
C VAL A 286 -8.68 6.58 -6.02
N TRP A 287 -7.99 5.56 -5.54
CA TRP A 287 -6.55 5.40 -5.65
C TRP A 287 -6.24 4.71 -6.96
N ILE A 288 -5.26 5.19 -7.71
CA ILE A 288 -4.87 4.62 -9.00
C ILE A 288 -3.35 4.50 -9.04
N VAL A 289 -2.86 3.33 -9.44
CA VAL A 289 -1.46 3.06 -9.78
C VAL A 289 -1.41 2.64 -11.24
N MET A 290 -0.63 3.38 -12.04
CA MET A 290 -0.49 3.17 -13.48
C MET A 290 0.96 2.97 -13.89
N ASP A 291 1.17 2.23 -14.96
CA ASP A 291 2.44 2.19 -15.68
C ASP A 291 2.64 3.51 -16.43
N ALA A 292 3.68 4.28 -16.14
CA ALA A 292 3.90 5.57 -16.80
C ALA A 292 4.29 5.43 -18.27
N CYS A 293 4.98 4.33 -18.63
CA CYS A 293 5.43 4.05 -19.99
C CYS A 293 4.30 3.45 -20.83
N LYS A 294 3.70 2.35 -20.36
CA LYS A 294 2.64 1.64 -21.08
C LYS A 294 1.26 2.26 -20.91
N LYS A 295 1.10 3.15 -19.92
CA LYS A 295 -0.14 3.85 -19.57
C LYS A 295 -1.25 2.97 -19.01
N SER A 296 -1.05 1.66 -18.95
CA SER A 296 -2.01 0.71 -18.36
C SER A 296 -2.20 0.98 -16.87
N ILE A 297 -3.45 0.90 -16.41
CA ILE A 297 -3.78 0.94 -14.99
C ILE A 297 -3.51 -0.44 -14.42
N LEU A 298 -2.65 -0.52 -13.39
CA LEU A 298 -2.22 -1.79 -12.81
C LEU A 298 -2.89 -2.08 -11.48
N GLY A 299 -3.28 -1.05 -10.74
CA GLY A 299 -3.94 -1.18 -9.44
C GLY A 299 -4.87 -0.02 -9.18
N TYR A 300 -5.98 -0.29 -8.51
CA TYR A 300 -6.98 0.73 -8.19
C TYR A 300 -7.82 0.34 -6.97
N GLN A 301 -8.22 1.31 -6.17
CA GLN A 301 -9.07 1.06 -5.00
C GLN A 301 -10.04 2.21 -4.74
N VAL A 302 -11.28 1.90 -4.41
CA VAL A 302 -12.30 2.87 -4.00
C VAL A 302 -12.40 2.88 -2.48
N SER A 303 -12.42 4.06 -1.87
CA SER A 303 -12.51 4.18 -0.41
C SER A 303 -13.30 5.39 0.05
N ASN A 304 -14.01 5.25 1.16
CA ASN A 304 -14.69 6.36 1.84
C ASN A 304 -13.73 7.29 2.61
N THR A 305 -12.47 6.90 2.76
CA THR A 305 -11.43 7.69 3.46
C THR A 305 -10.17 7.79 2.61
N ARG A 306 -9.45 8.92 2.71
CA ARG A 306 -8.09 9.09 2.14
C ARG A 306 -7.04 8.44 3.06
N SER A 307 -7.26 7.19 3.46
CA SER A 307 -6.40 6.47 4.39
C SER A 307 -5.31 5.68 3.66
N VAL A 308 -4.27 5.26 4.40
CA VAL A 308 -3.14 4.51 3.83
C VAL A 308 -3.51 3.06 3.43
N GLY A 309 -4.56 2.48 4.01
CA GLY A 309 -4.97 1.10 3.70
C GLY A 309 -5.33 0.89 2.22
N PRO A 310 -6.29 1.66 1.67
CA PRO A 310 -6.63 1.62 0.24
C PRO A 310 -5.44 1.91 -0.69
N CYS A 311 -4.50 2.77 -0.27
CA CYS A 311 -3.25 3.03 -0.99
C CYS A 311 -2.37 1.77 -1.06
N ILE A 312 -2.20 1.06 0.06
CA ILE A 312 -1.48 -0.22 0.12
C ILE A 312 -2.15 -1.27 -0.76
N LEU A 313 -3.48 -1.38 -0.72
CA LEU A 313 -4.21 -2.34 -1.55
C LEU A 313 -4.05 -2.04 -3.06
N ALA A 314 -4.10 -0.77 -3.46
CA ALA A 314 -3.86 -0.38 -4.86
C ALA A 314 -2.41 -0.64 -5.30
N MET A 315 -1.43 -0.38 -4.43
CA MET A 315 -0.03 -0.73 -4.69
C MET A 315 0.16 -2.25 -4.82
N ARG A 316 -0.44 -3.02 -3.91
CA ARG A 316 -0.36 -4.48 -3.91
C ARG A 316 -0.92 -5.06 -5.21
N MET A 317 -2.10 -4.61 -5.64
CA MET A 317 -2.66 -4.99 -6.95
C MET A 317 -1.68 -4.73 -8.11
N ALA A 318 -0.99 -3.58 -8.10
CA ALA A 318 -0.04 -3.24 -9.15
C ALA A 318 1.27 -4.05 -9.04
N PHE A 319 1.74 -4.33 -7.83
CA PHE A 319 3.02 -5.01 -7.59
C PHE A 319 2.93 -6.53 -7.82
N GLU A 320 1.77 -7.13 -7.56
CA GLU A 320 1.47 -8.54 -7.93
C GLU A 320 1.55 -8.78 -9.44
N LYS A 321 1.55 -7.73 -10.28
CA LYS A 321 1.73 -7.84 -11.74
C LYS A 321 3.15 -8.09 -12.18
N PHE A 322 4.15 -7.93 -11.30
CA PHE A 322 5.52 -8.27 -11.61
C PHE A 322 5.76 -9.75 -11.32
N LYS A 323 6.33 -10.48 -12.29
CA LYS A 323 6.79 -11.86 -12.05
C LYS A 323 7.88 -11.90 -10.97
N GLU A 324 8.79 -10.93 -11.03
CA GLU A 324 9.79 -10.68 -10.00
C GLU A 324 9.78 -9.18 -9.68
N PHE A 325 9.62 -8.84 -8.41
CA PHE A 325 9.49 -7.45 -8.00
C PHE A 325 10.81 -6.68 -8.21
N PRO A 326 10.82 -5.54 -8.93
CA PRO A 326 12.05 -4.85 -9.32
C PRO A 326 12.80 -4.13 -8.19
N ASN A 327 12.28 -4.13 -6.95
CA ASN A 327 12.90 -3.51 -5.78
C ASN A 327 13.35 -2.06 -6.06
N LYS A 328 14.59 -1.70 -5.70
CA LYS A 328 15.15 -0.34 -5.84
C LYS A 328 15.24 0.16 -7.28
N VAL A 329 15.08 -0.73 -8.26
CA VAL A 329 15.02 -0.34 -9.68
C VAL A 329 13.65 0.24 -10.03
N LEU A 330 12.62 -0.02 -9.22
CA LEU A 330 11.30 0.59 -9.38
C LEU A 330 11.37 2.09 -9.11
N LYS A 331 11.10 2.90 -10.13
CA LYS A 331 10.82 4.31 -9.97
C LYS A 331 9.32 4.48 -9.69
N PHE A 332 8.96 4.66 -8.42
CA PHE A 332 7.57 4.89 -8.01
C PHE A 332 7.34 6.39 -7.75
N ILE A 333 6.58 7.05 -8.63
CA ILE A 333 6.33 8.50 -8.59
C ILE A 333 4.93 8.74 -8.03
N ALA A 334 4.80 9.63 -7.04
CA ALA A 334 3.51 10.02 -6.48
C ALA A 334 3.51 11.48 -6.02
N ASP A 335 2.33 12.00 -5.67
CA ASP A 335 2.22 13.32 -5.04
C ASP A 335 2.84 13.32 -3.62
N GLY A 336 3.03 14.51 -3.04
CA GLY A 336 3.56 14.72 -1.68
C GLY A 336 2.70 14.17 -0.54
N TYR A 337 1.72 13.31 -0.82
CA TYR A 337 0.81 12.78 0.18
C TYR A 337 1.45 11.72 1.06
N SER A 338 1.28 11.87 2.38
CA SER A 338 1.93 11.03 3.39
C SER A 338 1.55 9.54 3.37
N ALA A 339 0.49 9.15 2.65
CA ALA A 339 0.12 7.74 2.54
C ALA A 339 1.14 6.94 1.72
N TYR A 340 1.72 7.50 0.65
CA TYR A 340 2.63 6.75 -0.21
C TYR A 340 3.91 6.31 0.50
N PRO A 341 4.62 7.19 1.24
CA PRO A 341 5.81 6.77 1.98
C PRO A 341 5.47 5.74 3.09
N LEU A 342 4.32 5.88 3.75
CA LEU A 342 3.88 4.91 4.76
C LEU A 342 3.53 3.55 4.15
N ALA A 343 2.91 3.54 2.98
CA ALA A 343 2.61 2.33 2.26
C ALA A 343 3.90 1.61 1.81
N SER A 344 4.91 2.34 1.33
CA SER A 344 6.24 1.79 1.00
C SER A 344 6.90 1.09 2.21
N GLN A 345 6.85 1.71 3.40
CA GLN A 345 7.35 1.10 4.63
C GLN A 345 6.66 -0.25 4.92
N GLN A 346 5.33 -0.30 4.77
CA GLN A 346 4.57 -1.51 5.03
C GLN A 346 4.82 -2.59 3.97
N CYS A 347 4.96 -2.22 2.69
CA CYS A 347 5.30 -3.15 1.61
C CYS A 347 6.65 -3.82 1.83
N LYS A 348 7.66 -3.06 2.27
CA LYS A 348 8.98 -3.59 2.62
C LYS A 348 8.94 -4.56 3.78
N LEU A 349 8.16 -4.26 4.83
CA LEU A 349 8.07 -5.09 6.03
C LEU A 349 7.36 -6.43 5.77
N MET A 350 6.29 -6.42 4.98
CA MET A 350 5.43 -7.58 4.81
C MET A 350 5.89 -8.51 3.69
N ASN A 351 6.25 -7.94 2.54
CA ASN A 351 6.56 -8.70 1.32
C ASN A 351 8.01 -8.55 0.85
N GLY A 352 8.86 -7.81 1.58
CA GLY A 352 10.23 -7.52 1.16
C GLY A 352 10.32 -6.57 -0.04
N TRP A 353 9.21 -5.97 -0.49
CA TRP A 353 9.16 -5.04 -1.62
C TRP A 353 9.84 -3.73 -1.26
N ASP A 354 11.13 -3.63 -1.52
CA ASP A 354 11.96 -2.48 -1.18
C ASP A 354 12.11 -1.53 -2.37
N PHE A 355 11.32 -0.45 -2.39
CA PHE A 355 11.34 0.58 -3.44
C PHE A 355 11.33 1.98 -2.82
N ASP A 356 11.73 2.98 -3.61
CA ASP A 356 11.74 4.37 -3.18
C ASP A 356 10.54 5.14 -3.76
N VAL A 357 9.92 5.97 -2.92
CA VAL A 357 8.82 6.87 -3.33
C VAL A 357 9.41 8.21 -3.71
N THR A 358 9.35 8.54 -5.00
CA THR A 358 9.74 9.84 -5.53
C THR A 358 8.53 10.77 -5.46
N GLN A 359 8.59 11.78 -4.59
CA GLN A 359 7.49 12.74 -4.41
C GLN A 359 7.67 13.94 -5.34
N VAL A 360 6.65 14.27 -6.13
CA VAL A 360 6.66 15.42 -7.04
C VAL A 360 5.59 16.44 -6.62
N ILE A 361 6.03 17.47 -5.89
CA ILE A 361 5.15 18.46 -5.24
C ILE A 361 4.87 19.62 -6.21
N GLY A 362 3.60 19.99 -6.36
CA GLY A 362 3.21 21.21 -7.09
C GLY A 362 3.43 21.17 -8.61
N LEU A 363 3.22 22.33 -9.25
CA LEU A 363 3.43 22.60 -10.68
C LEU A 363 4.56 23.63 -10.91
N THR A 364 5.17 24.19 -9.87
CA THR A 364 6.33 25.09 -9.97
C THR A 364 7.64 24.32 -9.85
N ASN A 365 8.66 24.75 -10.60
CA ASN A 365 9.94 24.05 -10.70
C ASN A 365 10.83 24.45 -9.53
N ASP A 366 10.59 23.87 -8.36
CA ASP A 366 11.36 24.22 -7.16
C ASP A 366 12.50 23.21 -6.89
N ASP A 367 12.54 22.05 -7.59
CA ASP A 367 13.61 21.04 -7.47
C ASP A 367 13.87 20.20 -8.76
N ALA A 368 15.10 19.67 -8.89
CA ALA A 368 15.56 18.93 -10.08
C ALA A 368 14.88 17.55 -10.25
N VAL A 369 14.48 16.91 -9.16
CA VAL A 369 13.78 15.60 -9.18
C VAL A 369 12.37 15.79 -9.74
N SER A 370 11.66 16.84 -9.31
CA SER A 370 10.39 17.23 -9.92
C SER A 370 10.50 17.55 -11.41
N THR A 371 11.67 18.03 -11.87
CA THR A 371 11.91 18.30 -13.29
C THR A 371 12.05 17.00 -14.10
N GLU A 372 12.82 16.02 -13.61
CA GLU A 372 13.02 14.72 -14.30
C GLU A 372 11.70 13.94 -14.44
N PHE A 373 10.89 13.89 -13.38
CA PHE A 373 9.69 13.06 -13.33
C PHE A 373 8.38 13.79 -13.64
N ARG A 374 8.45 15.05 -14.08
CA ARG A 374 7.27 15.87 -14.37
C ARG A 374 6.34 15.26 -15.41
N TRP A 375 6.91 14.65 -16.44
CA TRP A 375 6.14 14.01 -17.50
C TRP A 375 5.27 12.86 -16.96
N VAL A 376 5.72 12.16 -15.91
CA VAL A 376 4.96 11.09 -15.24
C VAL A 376 3.72 11.67 -14.56
N LYS A 377 3.87 12.80 -13.86
CA LYS A 377 2.75 13.51 -13.25
C LYS A 377 1.71 13.97 -14.28
N GLN A 378 2.17 14.49 -15.41
CA GLN A 378 1.27 14.89 -16.51
C GLN A 378 0.49 13.70 -17.10
N VAL A 379 1.12 12.52 -17.14
CA VAL A 379 0.48 11.28 -17.60
C VAL A 379 -0.65 10.85 -16.66
N VAL A 380 -0.43 10.82 -15.35
CA VAL A 380 -1.48 10.47 -14.38
C VAL A 380 -2.57 11.54 -14.25
N GLU A 381 -2.23 12.83 -14.38
CA GLU A 381 -3.23 13.90 -14.42
C GLU A 381 -4.16 13.77 -15.64
N ARG A 382 -3.61 13.39 -16.80
CA ARG A 382 -4.39 13.13 -18.01
C ARG A 382 -5.31 11.92 -17.83
N LEU A 383 -4.82 10.87 -17.17
CA LEU A 383 -5.65 9.72 -16.78
C LEU A 383 -6.83 10.17 -15.90
N ASN A 384 -6.54 10.91 -14.83
CA ASN A 384 -7.55 11.42 -13.90
C ASN A 384 -8.57 12.34 -14.57
N ARG A 385 -8.14 13.18 -15.52
CA ARG A 385 -9.04 14.00 -16.33
C ARG A 385 -9.97 13.16 -17.21
N THR A 386 -9.43 12.10 -17.80
CA THR A 386 -10.19 11.15 -18.63
C THR A 386 -11.25 10.43 -17.79
N PHE A 387 -10.88 9.93 -16.61
CA PHE A 387 -11.80 9.32 -15.66
C PHE A 387 -12.88 10.29 -15.21
N LYS A 388 -12.51 11.52 -14.80
CA LYS A 388 -13.48 12.54 -14.38
C LYS A 388 -14.46 12.92 -15.48
N SER A 389 -14.02 12.94 -16.74
CA SER A 389 -14.90 13.21 -17.88
C SER A 389 -16.00 12.16 -18.02
N SER A 390 -15.72 10.87 -17.83
CA SER A 390 -16.74 9.82 -17.84
C SER A 390 -17.57 9.79 -16.56
N TYR A 391 -16.94 10.01 -15.41
CA TYR A 391 -17.60 9.96 -14.11
C TYR A 391 -18.59 11.13 -13.88
N ARG A 392 -18.26 12.36 -14.31
CA ARG A 392 -19.12 13.53 -14.05
C ARG A 392 -20.54 13.39 -14.59
N VAL A 393 -20.71 12.66 -15.70
CA VAL A 393 -22.01 12.42 -16.34
C VAL A 393 -22.91 11.52 -15.48
N THR A 394 -22.36 10.74 -14.56
CA THR A 394 -23.16 9.88 -13.67
C THR A 394 -23.81 10.64 -12.52
N GLY A 395 -23.33 11.85 -12.19
CA GLY A 395 -23.78 12.60 -11.01
C GLY A 395 -23.32 12.00 -9.67
N GLY A 396 -22.46 10.97 -9.69
CA GLY A 396 -22.08 10.18 -8.52
C GLY A 396 -22.57 8.74 -8.59
N TYR A 397 -22.35 7.99 -7.51
CA TYR A 397 -22.80 6.61 -7.35
C TYR A 397 -23.85 6.49 -6.24
N GLY A 398 -24.80 5.56 -6.41
CA GLY A 398 -25.85 5.30 -5.41
C GLY A 398 -25.41 4.38 -4.26
N SER A 399 -24.29 3.68 -4.37
CA SER A 399 -23.76 2.76 -3.36
C SER A 399 -22.25 2.59 -3.50
N GLU A 400 -21.59 2.10 -2.44
CA GLU A 400 -20.14 1.80 -2.45
C GLU A 400 -19.81 0.71 -3.49
N ASN A 401 -20.61 -0.36 -3.54
CA ASN A 401 -20.47 -1.41 -4.55
C ASN A 401 -20.63 -0.85 -5.98
N GLY A 402 -21.61 0.04 -6.21
CA GLY A 402 -21.78 0.68 -7.49
C GLY A 402 -20.56 1.52 -7.90
N ALA A 403 -19.90 2.17 -6.94
CA ALA A 403 -18.66 2.91 -7.17
C ALA A 403 -17.49 1.99 -7.50
N LEU A 404 -17.30 0.90 -6.73
CA LEU A 404 -16.26 -0.09 -6.99
C LEU A 404 -16.42 -0.72 -8.38
N TYR A 405 -17.62 -1.20 -8.70
CA TYR A 405 -17.90 -1.82 -9.98
C TYR A 405 -17.78 -0.82 -11.13
N GLY A 406 -18.30 0.40 -10.97
CA GLY A 406 -18.16 1.46 -11.97
C GLY A 406 -16.70 1.80 -12.28
N VAL A 407 -15.85 1.89 -11.25
CA VAL A 407 -14.40 2.11 -11.45
C VAL A 407 -13.75 0.91 -12.12
N SER A 408 -14.01 -0.32 -11.66
CA SER A 408 -13.42 -1.54 -12.25
C SER A 408 -13.77 -1.70 -13.73
N LEU A 409 -15.03 -1.44 -14.10
CA LEU A 409 -15.49 -1.51 -15.49
C LEU A 409 -14.85 -0.43 -16.35
N TRP A 410 -14.69 0.78 -15.80
CA TRP A 410 -13.98 1.85 -16.49
C TRP A 410 -12.50 1.52 -16.70
N VAL A 411 -11.84 0.89 -15.72
CA VAL A 411 -10.46 0.42 -15.83
C VAL A 411 -10.35 -0.64 -16.94
N ALA A 412 -11.26 -1.61 -16.98
CA ALA A 412 -11.29 -2.63 -18.04
C ALA A 412 -11.46 -1.99 -19.43
N TYR A 413 -12.41 -1.05 -19.57
CA TYR A 413 -12.55 -0.27 -20.79
C TYR A 413 -11.26 0.48 -21.15
N TYR A 414 -10.66 1.19 -20.20
CA TYR A 414 -9.45 1.98 -20.41
C TYR A 414 -8.28 1.13 -20.90
N ASN A 415 -8.07 -0.05 -20.29
CA ASN A 415 -6.95 -0.93 -20.59
C ASN A 415 -7.12 -1.72 -21.89
N PHE A 416 -8.33 -2.22 -22.19
CA PHE A 416 -8.54 -3.24 -23.25
C PHE A 416 -9.35 -2.76 -24.46
N LEU A 417 -10.14 -1.70 -24.34
CA LEU A 417 -11.10 -1.30 -25.39
C LEU A 417 -10.94 0.14 -25.87
N ARG A 418 -10.51 1.05 -25.00
CA ARG A 418 -10.37 2.46 -25.33
C ARG A 418 -9.25 2.67 -26.35
N PRO A 419 -9.48 3.35 -27.48
CA PRO A 419 -8.40 3.75 -28.37
C PRO A 419 -7.56 4.87 -27.74
N HIS A 420 -6.23 4.73 -27.75
CA HIS A 420 -5.32 5.73 -27.20
C HIS A 420 -4.47 6.37 -28.29
N PRO A 421 -4.40 7.72 -28.39
CA PRO A 421 -3.54 8.39 -29.37
C PRO A 421 -2.07 7.97 -29.29
N TYR A 422 -1.61 7.67 -28.07
CA TYR A 422 -0.25 7.18 -27.82
C TYR A 422 0.04 5.82 -28.45
N ASN A 423 -0.97 4.96 -28.56
CA ASN A 423 -0.83 3.63 -29.14
C ASN A 423 -1.49 3.57 -30.53
N TYR A 424 -1.31 4.62 -31.35
CA TYR A 424 -1.87 4.72 -32.71
C TYR A 424 -3.38 4.44 -32.79
N TRP A 425 -4.13 4.97 -31.80
CA TRP A 425 -5.57 4.77 -31.67
C TRP A 425 -6.01 3.31 -31.46
N LYS A 426 -5.09 2.47 -30.97
CA LYS A 426 -5.39 1.12 -30.49
C LYS A 426 -5.55 1.07 -28.96
N PRO A 427 -6.16 0.01 -28.41
CA PRO A 427 -6.13 -0.27 -26.98
C PRO A 427 -4.71 -0.42 -26.42
N LEU A 428 -4.51 -0.26 -25.11
CA LEU A 428 -3.18 -0.39 -24.49
C LEU A 428 -2.71 -1.84 -24.44
N ASN A 429 -3.65 -2.75 -24.20
CA ASN A 429 -3.39 -4.17 -24.06
C ASN A 429 -4.23 -4.90 -25.11
N GLU A 430 -3.61 -5.25 -26.22
CA GLU A 430 -4.27 -5.98 -27.31
C GLU A 430 -4.42 -7.44 -26.92
N ILE A 431 -5.66 -7.93 -27.00
CA ILE A 431 -6.00 -9.35 -26.84
C ILE A 431 -6.43 -9.84 -28.21
N ASP A 432 -5.82 -10.92 -28.68
CA ASP A 432 -5.95 -11.42 -30.06
C ASP A 432 -7.40 -11.59 -30.49
N ILE A 433 -8.24 -12.23 -29.66
CA ILE A 433 -9.66 -12.44 -29.94
C ILE A 433 -10.46 -11.13 -30.09
N LEU A 434 -10.05 -10.05 -29.40
CA LEU A 434 -10.72 -8.73 -29.48
C LEU A 434 -10.32 -7.95 -30.73
N SER A 435 -9.14 -8.22 -31.30
CA SER A 435 -8.66 -7.55 -32.50
C SER A 435 -9.47 -7.94 -33.74
N HIS A 436 -9.95 -9.18 -33.78
CA HIS A 436 -10.79 -9.75 -34.84
C HIS A 436 -12.28 -9.42 -34.71
N ALA A 437 -12.70 -8.81 -33.59
CA ALA A 437 -14.10 -8.43 -33.40
C ALA A 437 -14.44 -7.12 -34.13
N GLY A 438 -15.53 -7.14 -34.90
CA GLY A 438 -15.96 -6.02 -35.72
C GLY A 438 -16.26 -4.74 -34.93
N ASN A 439 -17.33 -4.75 -34.12
CA ASN A 439 -17.81 -3.54 -33.42
C ASN A 439 -17.64 -3.62 -31.89
N MET A 440 -17.82 -2.48 -31.20
CA MET A 440 -17.69 -2.40 -29.74
C MET A 440 -18.62 -3.34 -28.96
N PRO A 441 -19.91 -3.50 -29.34
CA PRO A 441 -20.77 -4.50 -28.70
C PRO A 441 -20.21 -5.92 -28.76
N ALA A 442 -19.59 -6.32 -29.88
CA ALA A 442 -18.94 -7.62 -30.00
C ALA A 442 -17.69 -7.73 -29.10
N LYS A 443 -16.87 -6.67 -29.06
CA LYS A 443 -15.69 -6.62 -28.18
C LYS A 443 -16.06 -6.72 -26.71
N TRP A 444 -17.14 -6.08 -26.27
CA TRP A 444 -17.66 -6.23 -24.90
C TRP A 444 -18.09 -7.66 -24.61
N GLN A 445 -18.81 -8.32 -25.53
CA GLN A 445 -19.24 -9.71 -25.36
C GLN A 445 -18.04 -10.66 -25.20
N LEU A 446 -17.01 -10.49 -26.04
CA LEU A 446 -15.78 -11.28 -25.93
C LEU A 446 -15.01 -11.00 -24.64
N LEU A 447 -14.96 -9.75 -24.19
CA LEU A 447 -14.31 -9.41 -22.93
C LEU A 447 -15.03 -10.04 -21.72
N ILE A 448 -16.37 -10.08 -21.75
CA ILE A 448 -17.19 -10.79 -20.76
C ILE A 448 -16.91 -12.30 -20.82
N TYR A 449 -16.87 -12.88 -22.01
CA TYR A 449 -16.54 -14.29 -22.20
C TYR A 449 -15.16 -14.64 -21.60
N LEU A 450 -14.14 -13.83 -21.89
CA LEU A 450 -12.80 -14.01 -21.29
C LEU A 450 -12.85 -13.89 -19.76
N GLY A 451 -13.63 -12.95 -19.23
CA GLY A 451 -13.86 -12.82 -17.79
C GLY A 451 -14.47 -14.08 -17.18
N GLN A 452 -15.46 -14.70 -17.83
CA GLN A 452 -16.04 -15.97 -17.40
C GLN A 452 -15.01 -17.10 -17.41
N GLN A 453 -14.19 -17.20 -18.46
CA GLN A 453 -13.11 -18.20 -18.52
C GLN A 453 -12.10 -18.01 -17.39
N THR A 454 -11.71 -16.77 -17.09
CA THR A 454 -10.83 -16.48 -15.95
C THR A 454 -11.45 -16.92 -14.61
N ILE A 455 -12.74 -16.66 -14.40
CA ILE A 455 -13.44 -17.10 -13.19
C ILE A 455 -13.46 -18.63 -13.07
N LEU A 456 -13.72 -19.35 -14.16
CA LEU A 456 -13.69 -20.82 -14.18
C LEU A 456 -12.31 -21.34 -13.81
N ASN A 457 -11.25 -20.81 -14.41
CA ASN A 457 -9.88 -21.21 -14.10
C ASN A 457 -9.53 -20.95 -12.62
N MET A 458 -9.98 -19.82 -12.04
CA MET A 458 -9.77 -19.53 -10.62
C MET A 458 -10.55 -20.46 -9.68
N GLN A 459 -11.66 -21.04 -10.14
CA GLN A 459 -12.43 -22.02 -9.36
C GLN A 459 -11.82 -23.42 -9.42
N GLU A 460 -11.21 -23.77 -10.54
CA GLU A 460 -10.50 -25.04 -10.73
C GLU A 460 -9.14 -25.05 -10.02
N ASP A 461 -8.44 -23.91 -10.01
CA ASP A 461 -7.18 -23.69 -9.28
C ASP A 461 -7.37 -22.63 -8.17
N PRO A 462 -7.98 -22.98 -7.01
CA PRO A 462 -8.03 -22.07 -5.89
C PRO A 462 -6.58 -21.82 -5.43
N VAL A 463 -6.07 -20.63 -5.72
CA VAL A 463 -4.75 -20.17 -5.27
C VAL A 463 -4.68 -20.40 -3.75
N ALA A 464 -3.82 -21.34 -3.34
CA ALA A 464 -3.65 -21.78 -1.96
C ALA A 464 -3.01 -20.72 -1.07
#